data_AF-A0A5C8TCT7-F1
#
_entry.id   AF-A0A5C8TCT7-F1
#
_cell.length_a   1.000
_cell.length_b   1.000
_cell.length_c   1.000
_cell.angle_alpha   90.00
_cell.angle_beta   90.00
_cell.angle_gamma   90.00
#
_symmetry.space_group_name_H-M   'P 1'
#
loop_
_entity.id
_entity.type
_entity.pdbx_description
1 polymer ?
#
loop_
_entity_poly.entity_id
_entity_poly.type
_entity_poly.pdbx_seq_one_letter_code
_entity_poly.pdbx_strand_id
1 'polypeptide(L)'
;MRLAHAALLMLAAGLATPVEAACDVKAAKIEETIARKGELQEAANKQTVRDLRTLRDAAIVLESYSYVTECERVLEIVKTLAADPEKTIEKGDTDEEKAESQQEARKPKPAVEPAAPAKPK
;
A
#
# COMPACT_ATOMS: atom_id res chain seq x y z
N MET A 1 -51.21 21.01 -41.55
CA MET A 1 -49.99 21.68 -41.04
C MET A 1 -50.17 22.02 -39.57
N ARG A 2 -49.10 21.91 -38.76
CA ARG A 2 -49.01 21.85 -37.29
C ARG A 2 -49.06 20.40 -36.78
N LEU A 3 -48.12 19.53 -37.18
CA LEU A 3 -46.75 19.43 -36.65
C LEU A 3 -46.71 19.45 -35.11
N ALA A 4 -46.74 18.24 -34.55
CA ALA A 4 -45.80 17.73 -33.58
C ALA A 4 -45.45 18.67 -32.41
N HIS A 5 -46.21 18.59 -31.32
CA HIS A 5 -45.61 18.74 -29.99
C HIS A 5 -45.31 17.34 -29.50
N ALA A 6 -44.21 16.84 -30.05
CA ALA A 6 -43.60 15.58 -29.72
C ALA A 6 -43.38 15.50 -28.20
N ALA A 7 -43.74 14.34 -27.67
CA ALA A 7 -43.36 13.88 -26.35
C ALA A 7 -41.87 14.15 -26.11
N LEU A 8 -41.56 15.06 -25.19
CA LEU A 8 -40.23 15.21 -24.61
C LEU A 8 -40.30 14.86 -23.13
N LEU A 9 -40.75 13.63 -22.87
CA LEU A 9 -40.68 12.94 -21.59
C LEU A 9 -39.88 11.67 -21.85
N MET A 10 -38.56 11.80 -22.05
CA MET A 10 -37.65 10.65 -22.02
C MET A 10 -36.25 11.07 -21.61
N LEU A 11 -35.79 10.42 -20.53
CA LEU A 11 -34.42 10.00 -20.24
C LEU A 11 -33.36 11.11 -20.02
N ALA A 12 -33.32 11.62 -18.80
CA ALA A 12 -32.08 12.10 -18.18
C ALA A 12 -31.62 11.18 -17.02
N ALA A 13 -32.04 9.91 -17.02
CA ALA A 13 -31.53 8.88 -16.12
C ALA A 13 -30.70 7.90 -16.95
N GLY A 14 -29.39 8.12 -17.08
CA GLY A 14 -28.59 7.21 -17.90
C GLY A 14 -27.13 7.55 -18.17
N LEU A 15 -26.52 8.51 -17.48
CA LEU A 15 -25.05 8.69 -17.52
C LEU A 15 -24.46 8.62 -16.10
N ALA A 16 -24.96 7.73 -15.26
CA ALA A 16 -24.08 7.10 -14.29
C ALA A 16 -23.32 6.04 -15.09
N THR A 17 -22.22 6.42 -15.74
CA THR A 17 -21.23 5.42 -16.14
C THR A 17 -20.94 4.61 -14.88
N PRO A 18 -21.00 3.26 -14.90
CA PRO A 18 -20.39 2.53 -13.82
C PRO A 18 -18.96 3.04 -13.77
N VAL A 19 -18.53 3.57 -12.63
CA VAL A 19 -17.10 3.76 -12.40
C VAL A 19 -16.56 2.34 -12.49
N GLU A 20 -16.00 1.97 -13.64
CA GLU A 20 -15.39 0.67 -13.83
C GLU A 20 -14.31 0.57 -12.75
N ALA A 21 -14.50 -0.42 -11.87
CA ALA A 21 -13.71 -0.77 -10.70
C ALA A 21 -12.57 0.21 -10.35
N ALA A 22 -12.93 1.28 -9.65
CA ALA A 22 -11.97 2.08 -8.89
C ALA A 22 -11.17 1.12 -7.98
N CYS A 23 -9.93 0.80 -8.37
CA CYS A 23 -8.99 -0.06 -7.65
C CYS A 23 -9.61 -1.19 -6.80
N ASP A 24 -10.03 -2.30 -7.41
CA ASP A 24 -10.56 -3.45 -6.66
C ASP A 24 -9.43 -4.32 -6.09
N VAL A 25 -8.92 -3.94 -4.90
CA VAL A 25 -7.84 -4.64 -4.21
C VAL A 25 -8.26 -6.06 -3.84
N LYS A 26 -9.54 -6.27 -3.53
CA LYS A 26 -10.08 -7.58 -3.13
C LYS A 26 -10.11 -8.54 -4.33
N ALA A 27 -10.60 -8.10 -5.49
CA ALA A 27 -10.62 -8.91 -6.70
C ALA A 27 -9.22 -9.20 -7.23
N ALA A 28 -8.23 -8.36 -6.91
CA ALA A 28 -6.84 -8.60 -7.29
C ALA A 28 -6.19 -9.81 -6.59
N LYS A 29 -6.77 -10.34 -5.51
CA LYS A 29 -6.35 -11.61 -4.86
C LYS A 29 -4.84 -11.68 -4.57
N ILE A 30 -4.27 -10.57 -4.11
CA ILE A 30 -2.82 -10.45 -3.87
C ILE A 30 -2.35 -11.47 -2.83
N GLU A 31 -3.10 -11.66 -1.74
CA GLU A 31 -2.74 -12.64 -0.70
C GLU A 31 -2.75 -14.08 -1.24
N GLU A 32 -3.72 -14.43 -2.09
CA GLU A 32 -3.74 -15.76 -2.73
C GLU A 32 -2.54 -15.94 -3.66
N THR A 33 -2.14 -14.88 -4.38
CA THR A 33 -0.96 -14.91 -5.25
C THR A 33 0.32 -15.15 -4.44
N ILE A 34 0.51 -14.40 -3.35
CA ILE A 34 1.66 -14.55 -2.45
C ILE A 34 1.70 -15.96 -1.86
N ALA A 35 0.56 -16.48 -1.38
CA ALA A 35 0.46 -17.80 -0.76
C ALA A 35 0.78 -18.96 -1.72
N ARG A 36 0.62 -18.76 -3.04
CA ARG A 36 0.89 -19.80 -4.06
C ARG A 36 2.35 -19.87 -4.52
N LYS A 37 3.19 -18.89 -4.16
CA LYS A 37 4.60 -18.85 -4.54
C LYS A 37 5.47 -19.50 -3.47
N GLY A 38 6.08 -20.64 -3.79
CA GLY A 38 6.90 -21.41 -2.84
C GLY A 38 8.11 -20.63 -2.34
N GLU A 39 8.72 -19.85 -3.23
CA GLU A 39 9.86 -18.98 -2.97
C GLU A 39 9.53 -17.98 -1.85
N LEU A 40 8.32 -17.41 -1.87
CA LEU A 40 7.87 -16.46 -0.84
C LEU A 40 7.55 -17.14 0.50
N GLN A 41 7.34 -18.47 0.54
CA GLN A 41 7.07 -19.18 1.80
C GLN A 41 8.34 -19.54 2.58
N GLU A 42 9.52 -19.37 1.97
CA GLU A 42 10.78 -19.65 2.65
C GLU A 42 11.01 -18.70 3.83
N ALA A 43 11.56 -19.22 4.93
CA ALA A 43 11.79 -18.44 6.13
C ALA A 43 12.73 -17.24 5.91
N ALA A 44 13.65 -17.34 4.96
CA ALA A 44 14.56 -16.26 4.57
C ALA A 44 13.81 -15.08 3.91
N ASN A 45 12.66 -15.33 3.29
CA ASN A 45 11.93 -14.34 2.49
C ASN A 45 10.75 -13.72 3.24
N LYS A 46 10.69 -13.91 4.57
CA LYS A 46 9.64 -13.34 5.44
C LYS A 46 9.55 -11.82 5.30
N GLN A 47 10.68 -11.13 5.15
CA GLN A 47 10.67 -9.67 4.97
C GLN A 47 9.99 -9.27 3.66
N THR A 48 10.37 -9.89 2.54
CA THR A 48 9.74 -9.65 1.24
C THR A 48 8.23 -9.88 1.29
N VAL A 49 7.76 -10.93 1.98
CA VAL A 49 6.32 -11.17 2.17
C VAL A 49 5.66 -10.06 3.00
N ARG A 50 6.32 -9.58 4.05
CA ARG A 50 5.84 -8.43 4.84
C ARG A 50 5.71 -7.19 3.96
N ASP A 51 6.70 -6.88 3.14
CA ASP A 51 6.70 -5.71 2.27
C ASP A 51 5.59 -5.76 1.23
N LEU A 52 5.38 -6.92 0.59
CA LEU A 52 4.28 -7.13 -0.35
C LEU A 52 2.90 -6.96 0.31
N ARG A 53 2.74 -7.45 1.54
CA ARG A 53 1.51 -7.25 2.33
C ARG A 53 1.33 -5.80 2.74
N THR A 54 2.40 -5.09 3.12
CA THR A 54 2.36 -3.66 3.40
C THR A 54 1.93 -2.85 2.18
N LEU A 55 2.44 -3.16 0.99
CA LEU A 55 2.00 -2.51 -0.25
C LEU A 55 0.53 -2.79 -0.57
N ARG A 56 0.06 -4.04 -0.37
CA ARG A 56 -1.37 -4.36 -0.49
C ARG A 56 -2.21 -3.54 0.49
N ASP A 57 -1.79 -3.47 1.75
CA ASP A 57 -2.54 -2.75 2.78
C ASP A 57 -2.55 -1.24 2.50
N ALA A 58 -1.47 -0.68 1.94
CA ALA A 58 -1.45 0.69 1.43
C ALA A 58 -2.46 0.89 0.30
N ALA A 59 -2.61 -0.06 -0.63
CA ALA A 59 -3.65 0.01 -1.66
C ALA A 59 -5.06 -0.01 -1.05
N ILE A 60 -5.33 -0.84 -0.03
CA ILE A 60 -6.62 -0.84 0.68
C ILE A 60 -6.90 0.54 1.30
N VAL A 61 -5.89 1.17 1.91
CA VAL A 61 -6.03 2.53 2.45
C VAL A 61 -6.36 3.51 1.31
N LEU A 62 -5.62 3.51 0.21
CA LEU A 62 -5.86 4.41 -0.92
C LEU A 62 -7.26 4.22 -1.53
N GLU A 63 -7.71 2.96 -1.68
CA GLU A 63 -9.07 2.60 -2.10
C GLU A 63 -10.11 3.22 -1.15
N SER A 64 -9.94 3.02 0.17
CA SER A 64 -10.88 3.51 1.19
C SER A 64 -11.02 5.04 1.23
N TYR A 65 -9.95 5.76 0.86
CA TYR A 65 -9.92 7.22 0.80
C TYR A 65 -10.19 7.78 -0.61
N SER A 66 -10.61 6.94 -1.57
CA SER A 66 -10.92 7.33 -2.96
C SER A 66 -9.74 7.93 -3.74
N TYR A 67 -8.50 7.60 -3.35
CA TYR A 67 -7.28 7.88 -4.14
C TYR A 67 -7.12 6.82 -5.23
N VAL A 68 -8.03 6.83 -6.20
CA VAL A 68 -8.19 5.73 -7.19
C VAL A 68 -6.93 5.53 -8.02
N THR A 69 -6.38 6.59 -8.59
CA THR A 69 -5.18 6.54 -9.45
C THR A 69 -3.96 5.99 -8.72
N GLU A 70 -3.74 6.45 -7.49
CA GLU A 70 -2.64 6.01 -6.65
C GLU A 70 -2.82 4.55 -6.23
N CYS A 71 -4.05 4.16 -5.88
CA CYS A 71 -4.37 2.79 -5.54
C CYS A 71 -4.08 1.85 -6.71
N GLU A 72 -4.54 2.17 -7.93
CA GLU A 72 -4.28 1.38 -9.13
C GLU A 72 -2.79 1.19 -9.38
N ARG A 73 -2.02 2.28 -9.22
CA ARG A 73 -0.56 2.23 -9.40
C ARG A 73 0.12 1.33 -8.38
N VAL A 74 -0.23 1.46 -7.10
CA VAL A 74 0.32 0.59 -6.05
C VAL A 74 -0.10 -0.86 -6.29
N LEU A 75 -1.34 -1.08 -6.71
CA LEU A 75 -1.89 -2.41 -6.98
C LEU A 75 -1.19 -3.08 -8.18
N GLU A 76 -0.86 -2.34 -9.22
CA GLU A 76 -0.08 -2.83 -10.36
C GLU A 76 1.36 -3.20 -9.94
N ILE A 77 1.99 -2.36 -9.11
CA ILE A 77 3.34 -2.62 -8.58
C ILE A 77 3.34 -3.92 -7.77
N VAL A 78 2.42 -4.08 -6.81
CA VAL A 78 2.39 -5.29 -5.97
C VAL A 78 2.07 -6.55 -6.78
N LYS A 79 1.21 -6.47 -7.81
CA LYS A 79 0.97 -7.57 -8.75
C LYS A 79 2.24 -7.98 -9.48
N THR A 80 2.99 -7.00 -9.99
CA THR A 80 4.23 -7.22 -10.73
C THR A 80 5.28 -7.89 -9.85
N LEU A 81 5.46 -7.39 -8.62
CA LEU A 81 6.41 -7.96 -7.67
C LEU A 81 6.02 -9.37 -7.22
N ALA A 82 4.73 -9.61 -6.91
CA ALA A 82 4.25 -10.93 -6.51
C ALA A 82 4.27 -11.97 -7.66
N ALA A 83 4.23 -11.52 -8.92
CA ALA A 83 4.30 -12.40 -10.09
C ALA A 83 5.69 -13.01 -10.30
N ASP A 84 6.74 -12.24 -9.96
CA ASP A 84 8.16 -12.60 -10.12
C ASP A 84 8.90 -12.49 -8.76
N PRO A 85 8.70 -13.49 -7.87
CA PRO A 85 9.25 -13.45 -6.53
C PRO A 85 10.78 -13.54 -6.51
N GLU A 86 11.41 -14.29 -7.42
CA GLU A 86 12.87 -14.42 -7.48
C GLU A 86 13.56 -13.05 -7.67
N LYS A 87 13.12 -12.27 -8.67
CA LYS A 87 13.67 -10.92 -8.89
C LYS A 87 13.32 -9.95 -7.77
N THR A 88 12.16 -10.12 -7.15
CA THR A 88 11.72 -9.28 -6.04
C THR A 88 12.58 -9.54 -4.79
N ILE A 89 12.87 -10.80 -4.49
CA ILE A 89 13.74 -11.21 -3.38
C ILE A 89 15.17 -10.69 -3.59
N GLU A 90 15.74 -10.88 -4.79
CA GLU A 90 17.11 -10.42 -5.11
C GLU A 90 17.32 -8.92 -4.82
N LYS A 91 16.30 -8.10 -5.06
CA LYS A 91 16.35 -6.64 -4.85
C LYS A 91 15.81 -6.19 -3.50
N GLY A 92 15.15 -7.09 -2.77
CA GLY A 92 14.48 -6.81 -1.50
C GLY A 92 15.32 -7.09 -0.26
N ASP A 93 16.55 -7.60 -0.43
CA ASP A 93 17.52 -7.80 0.65
C ASP A 93 18.01 -6.44 1.19
N THR A 94 17.17 -5.86 2.05
CA THR A 94 17.44 -4.62 2.77
C THR A 94 17.89 -4.97 4.18
N ASP A 95 18.81 -4.21 4.76
CA ASP A 95 19.39 -4.50 6.07
C ASP A 95 18.45 -4.11 7.24
N GLU A 96 17.13 -4.09 7.02
CA GLU A 96 16.12 -3.67 7.99
C GLU A 96 16.16 -4.50 9.29
N GLU A 97 16.34 -5.83 9.24
CA GLU A 97 16.52 -6.63 10.48
C GLU A 97 17.78 -6.21 11.26
N LYS A 98 18.83 -5.79 10.55
CA LYS A 98 20.05 -5.27 11.17
C LYS A 98 19.82 -3.85 11.70
N ALA A 99 18.95 -3.07 11.07
CA ALA A 99 18.58 -1.74 11.55
C ALA A 99 17.71 -1.82 12.82
N GLU A 100 16.71 -2.70 12.86
CA GLU A 100 15.84 -2.94 14.03
C GLU A 100 16.66 -3.42 15.23
N SER A 101 17.51 -4.43 15.06
CA SER A 101 18.38 -4.93 16.14
C SER A 101 19.33 -3.85 16.69
N GLN A 102 19.82 -2.95 15.84
CA GLN A 102 20.61 -1.80 16.28
C GLN A 102 19.77 -0.78 17.05
N GLN A 103 18.51 -0.56 16.67
CA GLN A 103 17.61 0.33 17.40
C GLN A 103 17.24 -0.24 18.78
N GLU A 104 16.92 -1.52 18.88
CA GLU A 104 16.66 -2.20 20.16
C GLU A 104 17.89 -2.15 21.08
N ALA A 105 19.10 -2.26 20.52
CA ALA A 105 20.35 -2.18 21.27
C ALA A 105 20.72 -0.76 21.75
N ARG A 106 20.07 0.29 21.25
CA ARG A 106 20.35 1.68 21.66
C ARG A 106 19.79 1.95 23.05
N LYS A 107 20.68 2.25 24.01
CA LYS A 107 20.28 2.83 25.30
C LYS A 107 20.00 4.33 25.15
N PRO A 108 18.94 4.88 25.78
CA PRO A 108 18.70 6.32 25.80
C PRO A 108 19.90 7.05 26.40
N LYS A 109 20.34 8.13 25.74
CA LYS A 109 21.35 9.03 26.32
C LYS A 109 20.71 9.68 27.56
N PRO A 110 21.35 9.61 28.75
CA PRO A 110 20.81 10.27 29.93
C PRO A 110 20.66 11.76 29.65
N ALA A 111 19.52 12.32 30.09
CA ALA A 111 19.28 13.74 30.00
C ALA A 111 20.41 14.49 30.71
N VAL A 112 20.99 15.48 30.05
CA VAL A 112 21.94 16.38 30.70
C VAL A 112 21.11 17.23 31.67
N GLU A 113 21.27 16.98 32.97
CA GLU A 113 20.70 17.85 34.00
C GLU A 113 21.21 19.28 33.76
N PRO A 114 20.34 20.31 33.78
CA PRO A 114 20.78 21.69 33.65
C PRO A 114 21.73 22.00 34.80
N ALA A 115 22.96 22.39 34.46
CA ALA A 115 23.98 22.77 35.43
C ALA A 115 23.41 23.78 36.43
N ALA A 116 23.53 23.48 37.73
CA ALA A 116 23.08 24.36 38.79
C ALA A 116 23.70 25.76 38.62
N PRO A 117 22.94 26.85 38.81
CA PRO A 117 23.45 28.20 38.60
C PRO A 117 24.60 28.48 39.57
N ALA A 118 25.71 28.98 39.02
CA ALA A 118 26.88 29.39 39.78
C ALA A 118 26.48 30.46 40.83
N LYS A 119 26.89 30.24 42.08
CA LYS A 119 26.66 31.21 43.16
C LYS A 119 27.47 32.50 42.87
N PRO A 120 26.86 33.69 42.97
CA PRO A 120 27.59 34.95 42.82
C PRO A 120 28.55 35.17 43.99
N LYS A 121 29.67 35.83 43.70
CA LYS A 121 30.73 36.24 44.64
C LYS A 121 30.24 37.30 45.63
#